data_AF-A0ABD2CL88-F1
#
_entry.id   AF-A0ABD2CL88-F1
#
_cell.length_a   1.000
_cell.length_b   1.000
_cell.length_c   1.000
_cell.angle_alpha   90.00
_cell.angle_beta   90.00
_cell.angle_gamma   90.00
#
_symmetry.space_group_name_H-M   'P 1'
#
loop_
_entity.id
_entity.type
_entity.pdbx_description
1 polymer ?
#
loop_
_entity_poly.entity_id
_entity_poly.type
_entity_poly.pdbx_seq_one_letter_code
_entity_poly.pdbx_strand_id
1 'polypeptide(L)'
;MNKSKNLRRLLPKGSISKVFDDVAVELTMALLQYFNGSPAEEQLYACMKSLARFTQISGQDVPQLIQMIGPEPNKFRGTSERVDKLIDQVNKKLR
;
A
#
# COMPACT_ATOMS: atom_id res chain seq x y z
N MET A 1 18.79 -4.22 -4.04
CA MET A 1 19.13 -3.31 -5.16
C MET A 1 18.05 -2.25 -5.32
N ASN A 2 18.39 -0.99 -5.06
CA ASN A 2 17.46 0.10 -4.75
C ASN A 2 17.03 0.89 -6.02
N LYS A 3 16.50 0.20 -7.04
CA LYS A 3 16.12 0.83 -8.34
C LYS A 3 15.25 2.08 -8.17
N SER A 4 14.39 2.10 -7.16
CA SER A 4 13.49 3.22 -6.86
C SER A 4 14.23 4.49 -6.41
N LYS A 5 15.37 4.38 -5.69
CA LYS A 5 16.17 5.54 -5.28
C LYS A 5 16.84 6.26 -6.46
N ASN A 6 17.26 5.49 -7.48
CA ASN A 6 17.88 6.05 -8.68
C ASN A 6 16.87 6.78 -9.56
N LEU A 7 15.63 6.27 -9.67
CA LEU A 7 14.57 6.92 -10.44
C LEU A 7 14.15 8.27 -9.85
N ARG A 8 14.06 8.36 -8.50
CA ARG A 8 13.72 9.61 -7.81
C ARG A 8 14.75 10.73 -8.03
N ARG A 9 16.01 10.40 -8.31
CA ARG A 9 17.07 11.39 -8.59
C ARG A 9 16.99 12.00 -9.99
N LEU A 10 16.23 11.41 -10.91
CA LEU A 10 16.08 11.89 -12.29
C LEU A 10 14.97 12.94 -12.44
N LEU A 11 14.11 13.10 -11.42
CA LEU A 11 13.01 14.06 -11.46
C LEU A 11 13.42 15.40 -10.82
N PRO A 12 12.86 16.53 -11.30
CA PRO A 12 13.03 17.83 -10.64
C PRO A 12 12.61 17.74 -9.17
N LYS A 13 13.31 18.47 -8.28
CA LYS A 13 13.12 18.36 -6.82
C LYS A 13 11.66 18.49 -6.35
N GLY A 14 10.85 19.33 -7.00
CA GLY A 14 9.42 19.50 -6.68
C GLY A 14 8.48 18.46 -7.30
N SER A 15 8.93 17.73 -8.32
CA SER A 15 8.12 16.71 -9.01
C SER A 15 8.21 15.33 -8.36
N ILE A 16 9.27 15.09 -7.56
CA ILE A 16 9.48 13.82 -6.85
C ILE A 16 8.36 13.56 -5.84
N SER A 17 7.99 14.56 -5.06
CA SER A 17 6.99 14.40 -4.00
C SER A 17 5.58 14.32 -4.56
N LYS A 18 5.20 15.22 -5.48
CA LYS A 18 3.85 15.20 -6.07
C LYS A 18 3.51 13.91 -6.82
N VAL A 19 4.42 13.40 -7.65
CA VAL A 19 4.08 12.24 -8.50
C VAL A 19 4.08 10.93 -7.71
N PHE A 20 4.92 10.80 -6.69
CA PHE A 20 5.04 9.53 -5.95
C PHE A 20 4.26 9.50 -4.65
N ASP A 21 4.13 10.62 -3.95
CA ASP A 21 3.45 10.67 -2.65
C ASP A 21 1.94 10.88 -2.87
N ASP A 22 1.52 11.86 -3.68
CA ASP A 22 0.09 12.13 -3.94
C ASP A 22 -0.59 10.94 -4.64
N VAL A 23 0.04 10.39 -5.69
CA VAL A 23 -0.50 9.23 -6.41
C VAL A 23 -0.54 7.98 -5.53
N ALA A 24 0.44 7.76 -4.66
CA ALA A 24 0.42 6.62 -3.74
C ALA A 24 -0.72 6.74 -2.72
N VAL A 25 -1.01 7.96 -2.26
CA VAL A 25 -2.15 8.25 -1.37
C VAL A 25 -3.48 7.99 -2.08
N GLU A 26 -3.67 8.52 -3.29
CA GLU A 26 -4.91 8.32 -4.07
C GLU A 26 -5.16 6.83 -4.39
N LEU A 27 -4.13 6.13 -4.85
CA LEU A 27 -4.22 4.69 -5.12
C LEU A 27 -4.47 3.90 -3.83
N THR A 28 -3.88 4.32 -2.69
CA THR A 28 -4.16 3.71 -1.40
C THR A 28 -5.64 3.86 -1.04
N MET A 29 -6.22 5.04 -1.19
CA MET A 29 -7.65 5.26 -0.92
C MET A 29 -8.53 4.37 -1.80
N ALA A 30 -8.23 4.25 -3.09
CA ALA A 30 -8.97 3.38 -4.01
C ALA A 30 -8.89 1.90 -3.60
N LEU A 31 -7.71 1.43 -3.18
CA LEU A 31 -7.54 0.06 -2.68
C LEU A 31 -8.31 -0.18 -1.38
N LEU A 32 -8.28 0.76 -0.45
CA LEU A 32 -9.03 0.69 0.81
C LEU A 32 -10.54 0.62 0.57
N GLN A 33 -11.05 1.44 -0.36
CA GLN A 33 -12.45 1.37 -0.79
C GLN A 33 -12.78 0.02 -1.44
N TYR A 34 -11.90 -0.50 -2.32
CA TYR A 34 -12.07 -1.81 -2.95
C TYR A 34 -12.16 -2.95 -1.92
N PHE A 35 -11.38 -2.87 -0.84
CA PHE A 35 -11.39 -3.82 0.25
C PHE A 35 -12.66 -3.79 1.11
N ASN A 36 -13.49 -2.75 1.03
CA ASN A 36 -14.79 -2.78 1.70
C ASN A 36 -15.73 -3.85 1.11
N GLY A 37 -15.49 -4.28 -0.13
CA GLY A 37 -16.13 -5.46 -0.71
C GLY A 37 -15.54 -6.80 -0.24
N SER A 38 -15.79 -7.83 -1.05
CA SER A 38 -15.26 -9.19 -0.89
C SER A 38 -14.57 -9.62 -2.20
N PRO A 39 -13.41 -9.03 -2.54
CA PRO A 39 -12.72 -9.34 -3.78
C PRO A 39 -12.27 -10.80 -3.86
N ALA A 40 -12.22 -11.34 -5.07
CA ALA A 40 -11.67 -12.68 -5.29
C ALA A 40 -10.18 -12.72 -4.88
N GLU A 41 -9.70 -13.89 -4.46
CA GLU A 41 -8.39 -14.02 -3.81
C GLU A 41 -7.22 -13.54 -4.70
N GLU A 42 -7.24 -13.78 -6.02
CA GLU A 42 -6.23 -13.26 -6.95
C GLU A 42 -6.18 -11.72 -6.97
N GLN A 43 -7.34 -11.07 -6.99
CA GLN A 43 -7.44 -9.61 -6.99
C GLN A 43 -7.01 -9.05 -5.64
N LEU A 44 -7.46 -9.68 -4.55
CA LEU A 44 -7.06 -9.35 -3.19
C LEU A 44 -5.54 -9.44 -3.03
N TYR A 45 -4.91 -10.51 -3.52
CA TYR A 45 -3.46 -10.67 -3.49
C TYR A 45 -2.74 -9.56 -4.25
N ALA A 46 -3.17 -9.25 -5.48
CA ALA A 46 -2.59 -8.17 -6.28
C ALA A 46 -2.72 -6.80 -5.59
N CYS A 47 -3.91 -6.49 -5.07
CA CYS A 47 -4.21 -5.24 -4.37
C CYS A 47 -3.43 -5.12 -3.05
N MET A 48 -3.40 -6.18 -2.23
CA MET A 48 -2.67 -6.19 -0.96
C MET A 48 -1.15 -6.08 -1.19
N LYS A 49 -0.63 -6.68 -2.26
CA LYS A 49 0.77 -6.56 -2.66
C LYS A 49 1.13 -5.12 -3.02
N SER A 50 0.26 -4.44 -3.76
CA SER A 50 0.41 -3.01 -4.06
C SER A 50 0.35 -2.16 -2.80
N LEU A 51 -0.60 -2.40 -1.90
CA LEU A 51 -0.70 -1.69 -0.62
C LEU A 51 0.57 -1.85 0.24
N ALA A 52 1.09 -3.08 0.36
CA ALA A 52 2.35 -3.36 1.05
C ALA A 52 3.56 -2.65 0.42
N ARG A 53 3.48 -2.30 -0.87
CA ARG A 53 4.51 -1.51 -1.54
C ARG A 53 4.34 0.00 -1.27
N PHE A 54 3.11 0.49 -1.22
CA PHE A 54 2.83 1.90 -0.95
C PHE A 54 3.26 2.33 0.46
N THR A 55 3.13 1.47 1.47
CA THR A 55 3.65 1.71 2.84
C THR A 55 5.19 1.87 2.89
N GLN A 56 5.90 1.46 1.84
CA GLN A 56 7.36 1.65 1.71
C GLN A 56 7.70 2.90 0.89
N ILE A 57 6.78 3.36 0.03
CA ILE A 57 6.97 4.50 -0.85
C ILE A 57 6.68 5.80 -0.10
N SER A 58 5.52 5.87 0.57
CA SER A 58 5.13 6.91 1.54
C SER A 58 5.00 6.24 2.91
N GLY A 59 5.97 6.50 3.79
CA GLY A 59 6.10 5.82 5.09
C GLY A 59 5.35 6.48 6.24
N GLN A 60 4.60 7.55 5.98
CA GLN A 60 3.80 8.27 6.98
C GLN A 60 2.34 8.35 6.53
N ASP A 61 2.08 8.93 5.37
CA ASP A 61 0.71 9.22 4.91
C ASP A 61 -0.09 7.93 4.62
N VAL A 62 0.52 6.98 3.91
CA VAL A 62 -0.14 5.71 3.58
C VAL A 62 -0.47 4.89 4.85
N PRO A 63 0.46 4.67 5.80
CA PRO A 63 0.13 4.06 7.09
C PRO A 63 -1.01 4.75 7.83
N GLN A 64 -1.01 6.09 7.92
CA GLN A 64 -2.07 6.85 8.57
C GLN A 64 -3.43 6.67 7.88
N LEU A 65 -3.46 6.68 6.55
CA LEU A 65 -4.69 6.44 5.78
C LEU A 65 -5.27 5.05 6.03
N ILE A 66 -4.42 4.02 6.08
CA ILE A 66 -4.84 2.65 6.38
C ILE A 66 -5.47 2.59 7.79
N GLN A 67 -4.84 3.21 8.78
CA GLN A 67 -5.34 3.26 10.16
C GLN A 67 -6.66 4.04 10.28
N MET A 68 -6.82 5.13 9.53
CA MET A 68 -7.98 6.02 9.63
C MET A 68 -9.20 5.53 8.85
N ILE A 69 -9.00 4.95 7.66
CA ILE A 69 -10.09 4.62 6.73
C ILE A 69 -10.47 3.14 6.80
N GLY A 70 -9.48 2.24 6.94
CA GLY A 70 -9.72 0.80 6.87
C GLY A 70 -10.19 0.31 5.49
N PRO A 71 -10.56 -0.98 5.35
CA PRO A 71 -10.72 -1.98 6.40
C PRO A 71 -9.37 -2.46 6.93
N GLU A 72 -9.37 -2.86 8.20
CA GLU A 72 -8.17 -3.38 8.85
C GLU A 72 -7.59 -4.54 8.03
N PRO A 73 -6.30 -4.55 7.67
CA PRO A 73 -5.71 -5.61 6.81
C PRO A 73 -6.01 -7.03 7.30
N ASN A 74 -6.19 -7.20 8.62
CA ASN A 74 -6.53 -8.45 9.27
C ASN A 74 -7.91 -9.02 8.87
N LYS A 75 -8.84 -8.21 8.31
CA LYS A 75 -10.14 -8.66 7.77
C LYS A 75 -9.98 -9.83 6.79
N PHE A 76 -8.88 -9.86 6.04
CA PHE A 76 -8.63 -10.84 4.98
C PHE A 76 -7.75 -11.99 5.41
N ARG A 77 -7.35 -12.05 6.68
CA ARG A 77 -6.47 -13.10 7.18
C ARG A 77 -7.13 -14.47 7.02
N GLY A 78 -6.36 -15.46 6.59
CA GLY A 78 -6.84 -16.82 6.35
C GLY A 78 -7.42 -17.05 4.95
N THR A 79 -7.46 -16.03 4.08
CA THR A 79 -7.88 -16.22 2.68
C THR A 79 -6.84 -17.06 1.92
N SER A 80 -5.55 -16.78 2.12
CA SER A 80 -4.45 -17.59 1.60
C SER A 80 -3.14 -17.22 2.31
N GLU A 81 -2.17 -18.15 2.32
CA GLU A 81 -0.86 -17.93 2.96
C GLU A 81 -0.10 -16.72 2.36
N ARG A 82 -0.26 -16.48 1.06
CA ARG A 82 0.39 -15.34 0.38
C ARG A 82 -0.23 -14.00 0.74
N VAL A 83 -1.54 -13.95 1.00
CA VAL A 83 -2.22 -12.76 1.50
C VAL A 83 -1.80 -12.48 2.95
N ASP A 84 -1.76 -13.52 3.79
CA ASP A 84 -1.34 -13.39 5.20
C ASP A 84 0.07 -12.82 5.34
N LYS A 85 1.02 -13.29 4.51
CA LYS A 85 2.39 -12.73 4.46
C LYS A 85 2.42 -11.24 4.12
N LEU A 86 1.50 -10.76 3.27
CA LEU A 86 1.42 -9.35 2.91
C LEU A 86 0.77 -8.53 4.02
N ILE A 87 -0.26 -9.05 4.68
CA ILE A 87 -0.88 -8.44 5.87
C ILE A 87 0.20 -8.22 6.93
N ASP A 88 1.04 -9.21 7.19
CA ASP A 88 2.13 -9.08 8.16
C ASP A 88 3.15 -8.00 7.76
N GLN A 89 3.42 -7.83 6.46
CA GLN A 89 4.28 -6.75 5.96
C GLN A 89 3.66 -5.37 6.17
N VAL A 90 2.36 -5.23 5.89
CA VAL A 90 1.62 -3.98 6.11
C VAL A 90 1.60 -3.65 7.61
N ASN A 91 1.23 -4.60 8.47
CA ASN A 91 1.15 -4.40 9.91
C ASN A 91 2.48 -3.99 10.55
N LYS A 92 3.63 -4.45 10.03
CA LYS A 92 4.95 -3.98 10.46
C LYS A 92 5.20 -2.49 10.21
N LYS A 93 4.45 -1.88 9.29
CA LYS A 93 4.52 -0.45 8.94
C LYS A 93 3.45 0.39 9.65
N LEU A 94 2.43 -0.25 10.19
CA LEU A 94 1.37 0.40 10.97
C LEU A 94 1.70 0.47 12.48
N ARG A 95 2.81 -0.13 12.91
CA ARG A 95 3.30 -0.10 14.29
C ARG A 95 4.35 0.99 14.48
#